data_AF-A0A1G1F499-F1
#
_entry.id   AF-A0A1G1F499-F1
#
_cell.length_a   1.000
_cell.length_b   1.000
_cell.length_c   1.000
_cell.angle_alpha   90.00
_cell.angle_beta   90.00
_cell.angle_gamma   90.00
#
_symmetry.space_group_name_H-M   'P 1'
#
loop_
_entity.id
_entity.type
_entity.pdbx_description
1 polymer ?
#
loop_
_entity_poly.entity_id
_entity_poly.type
_entity_poly.pdbx_seq_one_letter_code
_entity_poly.pdbx_strand_id
1 'polypeptide(L)'
;MTRKLTIGVLVLAFALGACAGRIARPIQAVWPTDETLSCEDMLEERRMNGGEIARLRAEKGRRTRHNTEALCLGFCIVPLFTMDLTDAQDIEIDAYKERIRRLEDLSRQKNCPPPPQR
;
A
#
# COMPACT_ATOMS: atom_id res chain seq x y z
N MET A 1 -16.20 14.78 -41.46
CA MET A 1 -16.09 13.43 -40.87
C MET A 1 -14.91 13.32 -39.90
N THR A 2 -13.74 13.86 -40.27
CA THR A 2 -12.52 13.97 -39.45
C THR A 2 -12.70 14.61 -38.07
N ARG A 3 -13.50 15.69 -37.95
CA ARG A 3 -13.73 16.41 -36.68
C ARG A 3 -14.48 15.60 -35.61
N LYS A 4 -15.34 14.66 -36.03
CA LYS A 4 -16.08 13.77 -35.12
C LYS A 4 -15.17 12.63 -34.62
N LEU A 5 -14.28 12.15 -35.49
CA LEU A 5 -13.26 11.15 -35.18
C LEU A 5 -12.22 11.67 -34.18
N THR A 6 -11.75 12.91 -34.35
CA THR A 6 -10.80 13.53 -33.40
C THR A 6 -11.39 13.70 -32.01
N ILE A 7 -12.68 14.04 -31.88
CA ILE A 7 -13.35 14.17 -30.57
C ILE A 7 -13.49 12.79 -29.90
N GLY A 8 -13.87 11.76 -30.66
CA GLY A 8 -13.98 10.39 -30.15
C GLY A 8 -12.66 9.84 -29.61
N VAL A 9 -11.55 10.08 -30.32
CA VAL A 9 -10.21 9.67 -29.89
C VAL A 9 -9.77 10.42 -28.62
N LEU A 10 -10.08 11.71 -28.51
CA LEU A 10 -9.71 12.51 -27.35
C LEU A 10 -10.46 12.06 -26.09
N VAL A 11 -11.76 11.75 -26.20
CA VAL A 11 -12.58 11.22 -25.11
C VAL A 11 -12.08 9.84 -24.67
N LEU A 12 -11.72 8.98 -25.62
CA LEU A 12 -11.17 7.65 -25.31
C LEU A 12 -9.81 7.74 -24.59
N ALA A 13 -8.94 8.66 -25.02
CA ALA A 13 -7.65 8.89 -24.37
C ALA A 13 -7.80 9.40 -22.92
N PHE A 14 -8.75 10.33 -22.68
CA PHE A 14 -9.07 10.79 -21.32
C PHE A 14 -9.69 9.70 -20.45
N ALA A 15 -10.57 8.87 -21.01
CA ALA A 15 -11.18 7.75 -20.29
C ALA A 15 -10.15 6.68 -19.88
N LEU A 16 -9.14 6.43 -20.71
CA LEU A 16 -8.06 5.47 -20.42
C LEU A 16 -7.04 5.98 -19.39
N GLY A 17 -6.84 7.31 -19.29
CA GLY A 17 -5.93 7.91 -18.31
C GLY A 17 -6.45 7.95 -16.87
N ALA A 18 -7.76 7.74 -16.66
CA ALA A 18 -8.40 7.87 -15.35
C ALA A 18 -8.27 6.65 -14.42
N CYS A 19 -7.75 5.52 -14.92
CA CYS A 19 -7.54 4.29 -14.14
C CYS A 19 -6.05 4.03 -13.80
N ALA A 20 -5.18 5.03 -13.93
CA ALA A 20 -3.75 4.90 -13.69
C ALA A 20 -3.44 4.78 -12.19
N GLY A 21 -3.34 3.53 -11.70
CA GLY A 21 -2.72 3.18 -10.41
C GLY A 21 -3.49 3.60 -9.16
N ARG A 22 -3.21 2.95 -8.03
CA ARG A 22 -3.80 3.34 -6.75
C ARG A 22 -2.89 4.34 -6.06
N ILE A 23 -3.45 5.48 -5.64
CA ILE A 23 -2.75 6.44 -4.80
C ILE A 23 -2.46 5.80 -3.42
N ALA A 24 -1.19 5.84 -3.01
CA ALA A 24 -0.76 5.38 -1.68
C ALA A 24 -1.42 6.23 -0.58
N ARG A 25 -1.84 5.59 0.51
CA ARG A 25 -2.42 6.22 1.70
C ARG A 25 -1.57 5.90 2.92
N PRO A 26 -0.38 6.51 3.05
CA PRO A 26 0.52 6.23 4.17
C PRO A 26 -0.10 6.69 5.48
N ILE A 27 0.08 5.89 6.53
CA ILE A 27 -0.27 6.29 7.88
C ILE A 27 0.75 7.28 8.44
N GLN A 28 0.33 8.09 9.42
CA GLN A 28 1.24 8.96 10.14
C GLN A 28 2.08 8.15 11.12
N ALA A 29 3.39 8.42 11.16
CA ALA A 29 4.31 7.77 12.10
C ALA A 29 4.12 8.27 13.55
N VAL A 30 3.81 9.56 13.72
CA VAL A 30 3.63 10.22 15.01
C VAL A 30 2.19 10.68 15.13
N TRP A 31 1.57 10.40 16.28
CA TRP A 31 0.20 10.81 16.57
C TRP A 31 0.18 11.74 17.78
N PRO A 32 -0.72 12.74 17.82
CA PRO A 32 -0.88 13.60 18.99
C PRO A 32 -1.22 12.83 20.29
N THR A 33 -1.82 11.65 20.16
CA THR A 33 -2.23 10.78 21.26
C THR A 33 -1.12 9.84 21.76
N ASP A 34 0.08 9.90 21.19
CA ASP A 34 1.20 9.02 21.56
C ASP A 34 1.62 9.20 23.03
N GLU A 35 1.46 10.41 23.57
CA GLU A 35 1.80 10.72 24.96
C GLU A 35 0.91 9.95 25.96
N THR A 36 -0.37 9.78 25.62
CA THR A 36 -1.36 9.12 26.50
C THR A 36 -1.44 7.61 26.31
N LEU A 37 -0.76 7.06 25.32
CA LEU A 37 -0.86 5.65 24.93
C LEU A 37 -0.28 4.72 26.01
N SER A 38 -1.00 3.66 26.41
CA SER A 38 -0.49 2.68 27.38
C SER A 38 0.45 1.67 26.72
N CYS A 39 1.24 0.94 27.53
CA CYS A 39 2.13 -0.10 27.01
C CYS A 39 1.35 -1.25 26.32
N GLU A 40 0.15 -1.56 26.81
CA GLU A 40 -0.73 -2.58 26.20
C GLU A 40 -1.25 -2.09 24.85
N ASP A 41 -1.71 -0.84 24.78
CA ASP A 41 -2.18 -0.23 23.54
C ASP A 41 -1.07 -0.18 22.48
N MET A 42 0.16 0.19 22.88
CA MET A 42 1.32 0.19 21.99
C MET A 42 1.65 -1.21 21.44
N LEU A 43 1.51 -2.25 22.27
CA LEU A 43 1.74 -3.63 21.84
C LEU A 43 0.67 -4.08 20.85
N GLU A 44 -0.60 -3.79 21.15
CA GLU A 44 -1.71 -4.14 20.29
C GLU A 44 -1.66 -3.40 18.96
N GLU A 45 -1.35 -2.10 18.97
CA GLU A 45 -1.18 -1.32 17.75
C GLU A 45 -0.05 -1.86 16.88
N ARG A 46 1.10 -2.24 17.48
CA ARG A 46 2.19 -2.90 16.73
C ARG A 46 1.73 -4.21 16.09
N ARG A 47 0.94 -5.02 16.80
CA ARG A 47 0.39 -6.28 16.29
C ARG A 47 -0.57 -6.03 15.12
N MET A 48 -1.49 -5.08 15.25
CA MET A 48 -2.42 -4.70 14.19
C MET A 48 -1.68 -4.19 12.94
N ASN A 49 -0.73 -3.26 13.13
CA ASN A 49 0.09 -2.72 12.04
C ASN A 49 0.95 -3.80 11.36
N GLY A 50 1.50 -4.75 12.12
CA GLY A 50 2.21 -5.91 11.58
C GLY A 50 1.31 -6.81 10.73
N GLY A 51 0.07 -7.03 11.16
CA GLY A 51 -0.94 -7.74 10.37
C GLY A 51 -1.26 -7.04 9.05
N GLU A 52 -1.32 -5.70 9.06
CA GLU A 52 -1.58 -4.91 7.87
C GLU A 52 -0.42 -4.95 6.87
N ILE A 53 0.82 -4.92 7.34
CA ILE A 53 2.01 -5.17 6.50
C ILE A 53 1.91 -6.56 5.84
N ALA A 54 1.51 -7.60 6.57
CA ALA A 54 1.34 -8.94 6.00
C ALA A 54 0.23 -8.97 4.94
N ARG A 55 -0.88 -8.26 5.17
CA ARG A 55 -1.98 -8.10 4.20
C ARG A 55 -1.50 -7.44 2.91
N LEU A 56 -0.79 -6.32 3.01
CA LEU A 56 -0.23 -5.58 1.87
C LEU A 56 0.78 -6.42 1.08
N ARG A 57 1.64 -7.17 1.77
CA ARG A 57 2.58 -8.11 1.12
C ARG A 57 1.85 -9.24 0.38
N ALA A 58 0.80 -9.81 0.98
CA ALA A 58 0.01 -10.85 0.34
C ALA A 58 -0.76 -10.31 -0.88
N GLU A 59 -1.24 -9.07 -0.83
CA GLU A 59 -1.86 -8.39 -1.96
C GLU A 59 -0.86 -8.17 -3.10
N LYS A 60 0.35 -7.69 -2.79
CA LYS A 60 1.46 -7.55 -3.74
C LYS A 60 1.76 -8.90 -4.42
N GLY A 61 1.95 -9.95 -3.64
CA GLY A 61 2.23 -11.30 -4.15
C GLY A 61 1.11 -11.88 -5.03
N ARG A 62 -0.16 -11.67 -4.67
CA ARG A 62 -1.32 -12.09 -5.49
C ARG A 62 -1.36 -11.37 -6.83
N ARG A 63 -1.07 -10.06 -6.88
CA ARG A 63 -1.02 -9.31 -8.15
C ARG A 63 0.16 -9.74 -9.03
N THR A 64 1.32 -10.01 -8.45
CA THR A 64 2.48 -10.52 -9.21
C THR A 64 2.15 -11.85 -9.90
N ARG A 65 1.49 -12.79 -9.20
CA ARG A 65 1.12 -14.10 -9.79
C ARG A 65 0.12 -13.99 -10.93
N HIS A 66 -0.87 -13.10 -10.83
CA HIS A 66 -1.87 -12.90 -11.88
C HIS A 66 -1.27 -12.30 -13.17
N ASN A 67 -0.24 -11.45 -13.04
CA ASN A 67 0.49 -10.92 -14.19
C ASN A 67 1.37 -11.96 -14.89
N THR A 68 1.86 -12.99 -14.17
CA THR A 68 2.68 -14.05 -14.77
C THR A 68 1.85 -15.05 -15.59
N GLU A 69 0.56 -15.24 -15.30
CA GLU A 69 -0.31 -16.18 -16.04
C GLU A 69 -0.91 -15.58 -17.33
N ALA A 70 -0.80 -14.27 -17.55
CA ALA A 70 -1.22 -13.60 -18.78
C ALA A 70 -0.14 -13.56 -19.88
N LEU A 71 0.91 -14.39 -19.76
CA LEU A 71 1.96 -14.50 -20.76
C LEU A 71 1.80 -15.80 -21.55
N CYS A 72 1.64 -15.63 -22.88
CA CYS A 72 1.67 -16.63 -23.95
C CYS A 72 0.33 -17.19 -24.47
N LEU A 73 -0.60 -16.33 -24.93
CA LEU A 73 -1.49 -16.68 -26.06
C LEU A 73 -1.73 -15.45 -26.98
N GLY A 74 -0.82 -15.21 -27.92
CA GLY A 74 -1.10 -14.60 -29.23
C GLY A 74 -1.43 -13.11 -29.36
N PHE A 75 -1.77 -12.36 -28.30
CA PHE A 75 -2.13 -10.94 -28.42
C PHE A 75 -1.76 -10.16 -27.15
N CYS A 76 -0.48 -9.84 -26.98
CA CYS A 76 -0.02 -9.07 -25.82
C CYS A 76 -0.28 -7.57 -26.00
N ILE A 77 -1.56 -7.18 -26.08
CA ILE A 77 -2.01 -5.93 -25.44
C ILE A 77 -2.37 -6.33 -24.01
N VAL A 78 -1.39 -6.79 -23.24
CA VAL A 78 -1.52 -6.80 -21.78
C VAL A 78 -1.58 -5.31 -21.44
N PRO A 79 -2.66 -4.80 -20.81
CA PRO A 79 -2.66 -3.39 -20.45
C PRO A 79 -1.52 -3.19 -19.46
N LEU A 80 -0.40 -2.61 -19.93
CA LEU A 80 0.68 -2.08 -19.09
C LEU A 80 0.14 -1.09 -18.05
N PHE A 81 -1.10 -0.62 -18.22
CA PHE A 81 -1.85 0.23 -17.30
C PHE A 81 -2.42 -0.49 -16.05
N THR A 82 -2.40 -1.83 -15.98
CA THR A 82 -2.86 -2.58 -14.77
C THR A 82 -1.70 -3.11 -13.92
N MET A 83 -0.46 -2.91 -14.34
CA MET A 83 0.65 -2.96 -13.41
C MET A 83 0.52 -1.68 -12.57
N ASP A 84 0.33 -1.82 -11.25
CA ASP A 84 0.41 -0.70 -10.31
C ASP A 84 1.87 -0.22 -10.40
N LEU A 85 2.17 0.66 -11.37
CA LEU A 85 3.50 1.24 -11.60
C LEU A 85 3.91 2.15 -10.44
N THR A 86 2.96 2.44 -9.56
CA THR A 86 3.18 3.05 -8.26
C THR A 86 3.49 1.96 -7.25
N ASP A 87 4.67 2.04 -6.62
CA ASP A 87 5.09 1.27 -5.44
C ASP A 87 4.25 1.61 -4.19
N ALA A 88 2.94 1.81 -4.36
CA ALA A 88 2.03 2.32 -3.35
C ALA A 88 1.95 1.38 -2.14
N GLN A 89 1.99 0.05 -2.36
CA GLN A 89 2.05 -0.91 -1.27
C GLN A 89 3.36 -0.83 -0.50
N ASP A 90 4.49 -0.58 -1.17
CA ASP A 90 5.79 -0.47 -0.48
C ASP A 90 5.87 0.82 0.34
N ILE A 91 5.36 1.94 -0.21
CA ILE A 91 5.23 3.21 0.52
C ILE A 91 4.37 3.03 1.79
N GLU A 92 3.25 2.31 1.68
CA GLU A 92 2.38 2.03 2.85
C GLU A 92 3.05 1.09 3.84
N ILE A 93 3.71 0.03 3.37
CA ILE A 93 4.49 -0.88 4.22
C ILE A 93 5.55 -0.11 4.99
N ASP A 94 6.27 0.80 4.33
CA ASP A 94 7.31 1.59 4.97
C ASP A 94 6.74 2.60 5.96
N ALA A 95 5.58 3.19 5.69
CA ALA A 95 4.85 4.01 6.66
C ALA A 95 4.44 3.20 7.90
N TYR A 96 3.93 1.97 7.73
CA TYR A 96 3.61 1.08 8.85
C TYR A 96 4.86 0.69 9.65
N LYS A 97 5.98 0.41 8.98
CA LYS A 97 7.26 0.14 9.67
C LYS A 97 7.76 1.34 10.47
N GLU A 98 7.60 2.55 9.93
CA GLU A 98 7.99 3.78 10.62
C GLU A 98 7.15 3.97 11.89
N ARG A 99 5.83 3.78 11.79
CA ARG A 99 4.95 3.81 12.96
C ARG A 99 5.35 2.78 14.02
N ILE A 100 5.64 1.54 13.62
CA ILE A 100 6.08 0.50 14.56
C ILE A 100 7.39 0.91 15.25
N ARG A 101 8.37 1.43 14.50
CA ARG A 101 9.64 1.94 15.07
C ARG A 101 9.40 3.07 16.07
N ARG A 102 8.49 4.00 15.76
CA ARG A 102 8.08 5.05 16.70
C ARG A 102 7.46 4.48 17.98
N LEU A 103 6.57 3.49 17.87
CA LEU A 103 5.96 2.82 19.03
C LEU A 103 7.00 2.07 19.87
N GLU A 104 8.04 1.51 19.25
CA GLU A 104 9.16 0.89 19.97
C GLU A 104 9.99 1.93 20.74
N ASP A 105 10.27 3.08 20.13
CA ASP A 105 10.95 4.20 20.81
C ASP A 105 10.14 4.69 22.02
N LEU A 106 8.82 4.85 21.85
CA LEU A 106 7.92 5.25 22.93
C LEU A 106 7.86 4.19 24.03
N SER A 107 7.82 2.91 23.66
CA SER A 107 7.84 1.79 24.62
C SER A 107 9.13 1.79 25.44
N ARG A 108 10.28 2.07 24.81
CA ARG A 108 11.58 2.22 25.50
C ARG A 108 11.57 3.41 26.46
N GLN A 109 11.07 4.57 26.01
CA GLN A 109 10.97 5.77 26.84
C GLN A 109 10.08 5.57 28.07
N LYS A 110 9.00 4.80 27.92
CA LYS A 110 8.06 4.47 29.01
C LYS A 110 8.49 3.25 29.84
N ASN A 111 9.65 2.65 29.59
CA ASN A 111 10.12 1.43 30.25
C ASN A 111 9.08 0.29 30.23
N CYS A 112 8.38 0.13 29.11
CA CYS A 112 7.39 -0.93 28.96
C CYS A 112 8.03 -2.33 29.08
N PRO A 113 7.29 -3.33 29.60
CA PRO A 113 7.76 -4.71 29.63
C PRO A 113 8.00 -5.23 28.20
N PRO A 114 8.94 -6.18 28.02
CA PRO A 114 9.21 -6.77 26.71
C PRO A 114 7.93 -7.45 26.17
N PRO A 115 7.72 -7.42 24.84
CA PRO A 115 6.58 -8.11 24.24
C PRO A 115 6.64 -9.62 24.56
N PRO A 116 5.50 -10.28 24.79
CA PRO A 116 5.47 -11.72 25.01
C PRO A 116 6.02 -12.44 23.78
N GLN A 117 7.03 -13.30 23.98
CA GLN A 117 7.61 -14.14 22.93
C GLN A 117 6.58 -15.23 22.61
N ARG A 118 5.94 -15.15 21.45
CA ARG A 118 5.00 -16.17 20.97
C ARG A 118 5.58 -16.87 19.76
#